data_AF-A0A7S2VRB7-F1
#
_entry.id   AF-A0A7S2VRB7-F1
#
_cell.length_a   1.000
_cell.length_b   1.000
_cell.length_c   1.000
_cell.angle_alpha   90.00
_cell.angle_beta   90.00
_cell.angle_gamma   90.00
#
_symmetry.space_group_name_H-M   'P 1'
#
loop_
_entity.id
_entity.type
_entity.pdbx_description
1 polymer ?
#
loop_
_entity_poly.entity_id
_entity_poly.type
_entity_poly.pdbx_seq_one_letter_code
_entity_poly.pdbx_strand_id
1 'polypeptide(L)'
;PGLRIQVILACQMRISLRAAVLQLALAAVSALGGAPADRPAVPSEVLDLAPARTVVNLTALCHNAGVVASAAADLGSEVMAVVKADAYGHGAVRSSLALAACGIQAFAVATLPEAVQLRVGGLGRERQVLVLGAPLPGDVAVMAKYGVQVVCSSVEVATIIARAAAAVPAVDLPLDVHIYAETGMTRLGLRMEDVDRALDELLAVESRIRIAGLMTHFATAAEPGSDFVSKQMDIFDEIKRRVRAHALLVGRELPLHFSNTPALVDAKFHEMMRRGNGTYARPGSALYGMYEEGPLPQIRRALGEPVEPDSFRRAWLKDLDIVPIVKGQLLEVMTFAAKITNVEVVEQGTTVGYGRTWTAPRRCLIATVGAGYADGFPRAASHQANVGINGRFYPVAGTACMDMTMVDLGDPTGPGSKVRVGDEAVFFGPGGVSAAELAYQAGTSFAEILTGIQGRVRRVYVGGPEERAADAPSGQAAGGFV
;
A
#
# COMPACT_ATOMS: atom_id res chain seq x y z
N PRO A 1 19.60 -3.99 -31.27
CA PRO A 1 19.64 -2.58 -30.80
C PRO A 1 18.39 -1.77 -31.19
N GLY A 2 18.01 -1.73 -32.47
CA GLY A 2 16.84 -0.96 -32.95
C GLY A 2 15.48 -1.42 -32.42
N LEU A 3 15.26 -2.73 -32.27
CA LEU A 3 14.01 -3.29 -31.74
C LEU A 3 13.77 -2.95 -30.25
N ARG A 4 14.84 -2.88 -29.44
CA ARG A 4 14.76 -2.54 -28.00
C ARG A 4 14.37 -1.08 -27.78
N ILE A 5 14.83 -0.17 -28.65
CA ILE A 5 14.51 1.26 -28.57
C ILE A 5 13.03 1.50 -28.93
N GLN A 6 12.50 0.79 -29.94
CA GLN A 6 11.09 0.90 -30.33
C GLN A 6 10.11 0.40 -29.25
N VAL A 7 10.46 -0.66 -28.51
CA VAL A 7 9.63 -1.14 -27.38
C VAL A 7 9.63 -0.15 -26.22
N ILE A 8 10.77 0.45 -25.88
CA ILE A 8 10.87 1.45 -24.82
C ILE A 8 10.08 2.72 -25.17
N LEU A 9 10.20 3.21 -26.41
CA LEU A 9 9.41 4.37 -26.90
C LEU A 9 7.90 4.07 -26.96
N ALA A 10 7.51 2.86 -27.34
CA ALA A 10 6.11 2.45 -27.35
C ALA A 10 5.52 2.36 -25.92
N CYS A 11 6.29 1.88 -24.94
CA CYS A 11 5.90 1.92 -23.52
C CYS A 11 5.77 3.37 -23.02
N GLN A 12 6.73 4.24 -23.32
CA GLN A 12 6.68 5.65 -22.93
C GLN A 12 5.48 6.39 -23.55
N MET A 13 5.18 6.16 -24.84
CA MET A 13 3.99 6.75 -25.47
C MET A 13 2.69 6.22 -24.87
N ARG A 14 2.58 4.93 -24.54
CA ARG A 14 1.40 4.36 -23.87
C ARG A 14 1.21 4.91 -22.45
N ILE A 15 2.30 5.16 -21.73
CA ILE A 15 2.27 5.82 -20.40
C ILE A 15 1.77 7.27 -20.54
N SER A 16 2.28 8.03 -21.52
CA SER A 16 1.85 9.41 -21.77
C SER A 16 0.39 9.52 -22.23
N LEU A 17 -0.09 8.60 -23.08
CA LEU A 17 -1.50 8.57 -23.51
C LEU A 17 -2.44 8.22 -22.34
N ARG A 18 -2.03 7.28 -21.48
CA ARG A 18 -2.76 6.95 -20.25
C ARG A 18 -2.77 8.12 -19.26
N ALA A 19 -1.70 8.90 -19.17
CA ALA A 19 -1.67 10.13 -18.38
C ALA A 19 -2.66 11.18 -18.90
N ALA A 20 -2.88 11.29 -20.22
CA ALA A 20 -3.87 12.18 -20.81
C ALA A 20 -5.33 11.70 -20.59
N VAL A 21 -5.59 10.39 -20.72
CA VAL A 21 -6.91 9.80 -20.39
C VAL A 21 -7.21 9.91 -18.88
N LEU A 22 -6.19 9.79 -18.04
CA LEU A 22 -6.27 10.03 -16.60
C LEU A 22 -6.71 11.47 -16.28
N GLN A 23 -6.25 12.48 -17.05
CA GLN A 23 -6.70 13.87 -16.88
C GLN A 23 -8.19 14.06 -17.16
N LEU A 24 -8.74 13.35 -18.15
CA LEU A 24 -10.18 13.39 -18.46
C LEU A 24 -11.02 12.61 -17.44
N ALA A 25 -10.53 11.48 -16.94
CA ALA A 25 -11.23 10.68 -15.93
C ALA A 25 -11.27 11.36 -14.54
N LEU A 26 -10.18 12.03 -14.13
CA LEU A 26 -10.10 12.76 -12.86
C LEU A 26 -11.04 13.98 -12.80
N ALA A 27 -11.32 14.61 -13.95
CA ALA A 27 -12.28 15.72 -14.03
C ALA A 27 -13.73 15.28 -13.75
N ALA A 28 -14.10 14.06 -14.13
CA ALA A 28 -15.43 13.51 -13.88
C ALA A 28 -15.68 13.14 -12.41
N VAL A 29 -14.62 12.80 -11.65
CA VAL A 29 -14.71 12.44 -10.23
C VAL A 29 -14.99 13.67 -9.35
N SER A 30 -14.57 14.87 -9.76
CA SER A 30 -14.90 16.12 -9.03
C SER A 30 -16.39 16.50 -9.07
N ALA A 31 -17.18 15.92 -9.99
CA ALA A 31 -18.60 16.20 -10.11
C ALA A 31 -19.48 15.32 -9.20
N LEU A 32 -18.91 14.29 -8.56
CA LEU A 32 -19.63 13.41 -7.64
C LEU A 32 -19.44 13.91 -6.21
N GLY A 33 -20.18 14.96 -5.85
CA GLY A 33 -20.36 15.38 -4.47
C GLY A 33 -21.11 14.31 -3.67
N GLY A 34 -20.37 13.52 -2.89
CA GLY A 34 -20.90 12.58 -1.89
C GLY A 34 -20.69 13.11 -0.47
N ALA A 35 -21.76 13.08 0.32
CA ALA A 35 -21.93 13.67 1.65
C ALA A 35 -20.97 13.11 2.74
N PRO A 36 -20.79 13.80 3.89
CA PRO A 36 -19.61 13.70 4.74
C PRO A 36 -19.68 12.48 5.67
N ALA A 37 -18.64 11.64 5.63
CA ALA A 37 -18.32 10.75 6.74
C ALA A 37 -17.33 11.50 7.65
N ASP A 38 -17.77 11.78 8.88
CA ASP A 38 -17.05 12.48 9.96
C ASP A 38 -16.38 13.81 9.59
N ARG A 39 -17.07 14.92 9.90
CA ARG A 39 -16.33 16.16 10.15
C ARG A 39 -15.34 15.85 11.28
N PRO A 40 -14.03 16.10 11.12
CA PRO A 40 -13.11 15.95 12.23
C PRO A 40 -13.63 16.82 13.39
N ALA A 41 -13.60 16.28 14.62
CA ALA A 41 -14.00 17.01 15.83
C ALA A 41 -13.22 18.33 16.01
N VAL A 42 -12.10 18.47 15.28
CA VAL A 42 -11.22 19.62 15.20
C VAL A 42 -11.29 20.22 13.78
N PRO A 43 -11.48 21.54 13.62
CA PRO A 43 -11.48 22.19 12.30
C PRO A 43 -10.22 21.92 11.49
N SER A 44 -10.34 21.85 10.16
CA SER A 44 -9.21 21.55 9.27
C SER A 44 -8.07 22.54 9.41
N GLU A 45 -8.36 23.84 9.55
CA GLU A 45 -7.34 24.86 9.74
C GLU A 45 -6.52 24.68 11.03
N VAL A 46 -7.10 24.05 12.06
CA VAL A 46 -6.39 23.75 13.31
C VAL A 46 -5.56 22.48 13.17
N LEU A 47 -6.08 21.47 12.47
CA LEU A 47 -5.30 20.26 12.14
C LEU A 47 -4.10 20.57 11.26
N ASP A 48 -4.18 21.60 10.42
CA ASP A 48 -3.06 22.09 9.61
C ASP A 48 -1.93 22.73 10.41
N LEU A 49 -2.20 23.15 11.64
CA LEU A 49 -1.20 23.67 12.56
C LEU A 49 -0.51 22.57 13.38
N ALA A 50 -1.01 21.34 13.35
CA ALA A 50 -0.36 20.23 14.04
C ALA A 50 1.07 20.04 13.51
N PRO A 51 2.05 19.80 14.39
CA PRO A 51 3.45 19.70 13.97
C PRO A 51 3.67 18.52 13.05
N ALA A 52 3.00 17.39 13.27
CA ALA A 52 3.16 16.15 12.51
C ALA A 52 2.10 16.01 11.41
N ARG A 53 2.53 15.59 10.21
CA ARG A 53 1.66 15.32 9.08
C ARG A 53 2.19 14.20 8.20
N THR A 54 1.28 13.60 7.43
CA THR A 54 1.64 12.74 6.30
C THR A 54 1.15 13.33 4.99
N VAL A 55 1.98 13.26 3.96
CA VAL A 55 1.62 13.65 2.58
C VAL A 55 1.51 12.37 1.76
N VAL A 56 0.40 12.20 1.05
CA VAL A 56 0.11 11.06 0.17
C VAL A 56 0.04 11.54 -1.27
N ASN A 57 0.99 11.13 -2.10
CA ASN A 57 1.13 11.54 -3.49
C ASN A 57 0.36 10.61 -4.43
N LEU A 58 -0.84 11.02 -4.84
CA LEU A 58 -1.72 10.22 -5.70
C LEU A 58 -1.16 10.07 -7.13
N THR A 59 -0.35 11.03 -7.60
CA THR A 59 0.36 10.90 -8.88
C THR A 59 1.37 9.74 -8.82
N ALA A 60 2.14 9.64 -7.73
CA ALA A 60 3.07 8.53 -7.50
C ALA A 60 2.34 7.18 -7.40
N LEU A 61 1.20 7.14 -6.68
CA LEU A 61 0.35 5.95 -6.59
C LEU A 61 -0.13 5.47 -7.97
N CYS A 62 -0.61 6.39 -8.81
CA CYS A 62 -1.06 6.06 -10.16
C CYS A 62 0.07 5.67 -11.11
N HIS A 63 1.24 6.28 -10.97
CA HIS A 63 2.44 5.85 -11.69
C HIS A 63 2.79 4.39 -11.34
N ASN A 64 2.85 4.07 -10.05
CA ASN A 64 3.13 2.71 -9.57
C ASN A 64 2.08 1.71 -10.06
N ALA A 65 0.80 2.09 -10.04
CA ALA A 65 -0.29 1.27 -10.57
C ALA A 65 -0.08 0.97 -12.06
N GLY A 66 0.38 1.94 -12.85
CA GLY A 66 0.72 1.74 -14.27
C GLY A 66 1.87 0.76 -14.47
N VAL A 67 2.95 0.90 -13.69
CA VAL A 67 4.12 -0.01 -13.73
C VAL A 67 3.70 -1.45 -13.38
N VAL A 68 2.94 -1.60 -12.30
CA VAL A 68 2.47 -2.90 -11.80
C VAL A 68 1.45 -3.53 -12.75
N ALA A 69 0.56 -2.73 -13.35
CA ALA A 69 -0.38 -3.21 -14.37
C ALA A 69 0.35 -3.69 -15.64
N SER A 70 1.47 -3.05 -16.02
CA SER A 70 2.30 -3.54 -17.13
C SER A 70 2.90 -4.90 -16.81
N ALA A 71 3.48 -5.07 -15.62
CA ALA A 71 4.07 -6.35 -15.20
C ALA A 71 3.03 -7.47 -15.12
N ALA A 72 1.81 -7.17 -14.66
CA ALA A 72 0.71 -8.13 -14.65
C ALA A 72 0.26 -8.50 -16.08
N ALA A 73 0.13 -7.51 -16.97
CA ALA A 73 -0.26 -7.73 -18.36
C ALA A 73 0.73 -8.63 -19.12
N ASP A 74 2.03 -8.52 -18.82
CA ASP A 74 3.07 -9.39 -19.41
C ASP A 74 2.90 -10.88 -19.01
N LEU A 75 2.20 -11.15 -17.91
CA LEU A 75 1.81 -12.49 -17.46
C LEU A 75 0.41 -12.92 -17.96
N GLY A 76 -0.29 -12.05 -18.71
CA GLY A 76 -1.70 -12.25 -19.07
C GLY A 76 -2.67 -12.07 -17.89
N SER A 77 -2.23 -11.36 -16.83
CA SER A 77 -3.01 -11.09 -15.62
C SER A 77 -3.49 -9.65 -15.55
N GLU A 78 -4.57 -9.43 -14.81
CA GLU A 78 -5.02 -8.11 -14.36
C GLU A 78 -4.58 -7.82 -12.93
N VAL A 79 -4.68 -6.57 -12.50
CA VAL A 79 -4.36 -6.16 -11.13
C VAL A 79 -5.62 -6.12 -10.28
N MET A 80 -5.60 -6.87 -9.18
CA MET A 80 -6.49 -6.68 -8.03
C MET A 80 -5.72 -5.94 -6.93
N ALA A 81 -5.94 -4.63 -6.82
CA ALA A 81 -5.18 -3.77 -5.92
C ALA A 81 -5.50 -4.06 -4.45
N VAL A 82 -4.47 -4.39 -3.67
CA VAL A 82 -4.63 -4.64 -2.23
C VAL A 82 -4.58 -3.30 -1.49
N VAL A 83 -5.72 -2.88 -0.95
CA VAL A 83 -5.95 -1.60 -0.27
C VAL A 83 -6.40 -1.77 1.19
N LYS A 84 -6.15 -2.95 1.77
CA LYS A 84 -6.37 -3.25 3.19
C LYS A 84 -5.55 -2.35 4.12
N ALA A 85 -5.90 -2.36 5.40
CA ALA A 85 -5.27 -1.58 6.46
C ALA A 85 -5.19 -0.10 6.06
N ASP A 86 -6.32 0.45 5.63
CA ASP A 86 -6.44 1.83 5.19
C ASP A 86 -5.49 2.18 4.02
N ALA A 87 -5.42 1.32 3.00
CA ALA A 87 -4.43 1.38 1.92
C ALA A 87 -2.98 1.46 2.46
N TYR A 88 -2.62 0.54 3.37
CA TYR A 88 -1.32 0.56 4.04
C TYR A 88 -1.05 1.93 4.71
N GLY A 89 -2.06 2.50 5.37
CA GLY A 89 -1.99 3.82 6.03
C GLY A 89 -2.11 5.05 5.11
N HIS A 90 -2.21 4.87 3.78
CA HIS A 90 -2.33 5.99 2.82
C HIS A 90 -3.75 6.56 2.73
N GLY A 91 -4.74 5.91 3.34
CA GLY A 91 -6.15 6.23 3.25
C GLY A 91 -6.86 5.46 2.16
N ALA A 92 -7.71 4.51 2.54
CA ALA A 92 -8.37 3.55 1.67
C ALA A 92 -9.19 4.23 0.58
N VAL A 93 -10.13 5.10 0.94
CA VAL A 93 -11.08 5.70 -0.01
C VAL A 93 -10.37 6.52 -1.09
N ARG A 94 -9.54 7.48 -0.70
CA ARG A 94 -8.83 8.37 -1.65
C ARG A 94 -7.86 7.59 -2.53
N SER A 95 -7.13 6.62 -1.97
CA SER A 95 -6.23 5.76 -2.73
C SER A 95 -6.99 4.88 -3.73
N SER A 96 -8.09 4.25 -3.31
CA SER A 96 -8.91 3.41 -4.18
C SER A 96 -9.56 4.18 -5.32
N LEU A 97 -10.05 5.39 -5.08
CA LEU A 97 -10.61 6.25 -6.13
C LEU A 97 -9.54 6.68 -7.15
N ALA A 98 -8.32 7.02 -6.68
CA ALA A 98 -7.21 7.33 -7.58
C ALA A 98 -6.82 6.11 -8.43
N LEU A 99 -6.66 4.93 -7.82
CA LEU A 99 -6.37 3.68 -8.52
C LEU A 99 -7.47 3.33 -9.54
N ALA A 100 -8.74 3.52 -9.16
CA ALA A 100 -9.89 3.33 -10.03
C ALA A 100 -9.90 4.27 -11.25
N ALA A 101 -9.52 5.53 -11.06
CA ALA A 101 -9.37 6.51 -12.15
C ALA A 101 -8.19 6.16 -13.09
N CYS A 102 -7.18 5.47 -12.55
CA CYS A 102 -6.01 4.98 -13.27
C CYS A 102 -6.25 3.60 -13.95
N GLY A 103 -7.49 3.10 -13.94
CA GLY A 103 -7.93 1.94 -14.71
C GLY A 103 -7.99 0.62 -13.94
N ILE A 104 -7.71 0.61 -12.63
CA ILE A 104 -7.85 -0.59 -11.80
C ILE A 104 -9.34 -0.92 -11.58
N GLN A 105 -9.72 -2.17 -11.84
CA GLN A 105 -11.10 -2.64 -11.77
C GLN A 105 -11.40 -3.58 -10.60
N ALA A 106 -10.35 -4.15 -9.97
CA ALA A 106 -10.49 -5.08 -8.87
C ALA A 106 -9.70 -4.61 -7.64
N PHE A 107 -10.27 -4.78 -6.47
CA PHE A 107 -9.73 -4.35 -5.19
C PHE A 107 -9.85 -5.46 -4.15
N ALA A 108 -8.90 -5.51 -3.22
CA ALA A 108 -8.91 -6.44 -2.11
C ALA A 108 -8.65 -5.72 -0.78
N VAL A 109 -9.46 -6.03 0.23
CA VAL A 109 -9.36 -5.53 1.61
C VAL A 109 -9.28 -6.70 2.59
N ALA A 110 -8.98 -6.46 3.86
CA ALA A 110 -8.91 -7.52 4.87
C ALA A 110 -10.26 -7.80 5.50
N THR A 111 -11.10 -6.77 5.68
CA THR A 111 -12.32 -6.86 6.49
C THR A 111 -13.55 -6.31 5.78
N LEU A 112 -14.74 -6.73 6.23
CA LEU A 112 -16.01 -6.20 5.72
C LEU A 112 -16.15 -4.68 5.94
N PRO A 113 -15.84 -4.10 7.12
CA PRO A 113 -15.89 -2.65 7.31
C PRO A 113 -15.07 -1.87 6.30
N GLU A 114 -13.85 -2.34 5.96
CA GLU A 114 -13.04 -1.71 4.91
C GLU A 114 -13.73 -1.78 3.53
N ALA A 115 -14.33 -2.91 3.18
CA ALA A 115 -15.05 -3.05 1.91
C ALA A 115 -16.24 -2.10 1.81
N VAL A 116 -17.02 -2.02 2.90
CA VAL A 116 -18.16 -1.09 2.99
C VAL A 116 -17.68 0.36 2.96
N GLN A 117 -16.57 0.68 3.61
CA GLN A 117 -15.96 2.01 3.56
C GLN A 117 -15.61 2.41 2.12
N LEU A 118 -15.08 1.49 1.30
CA LEU A 118 -14.84 1.77 -0.13
C LEU A 118 -16.14 2.07 -0.88
N ARG A 119 -17.19 1.25 -0.66
CA ARG A 119 -18.49 1.43 -1.33
C ARG A 119 -19.17 2.75 -0.95
N VAL A 120 -19.25 3.04 0.34
CA VAL A 120 -19.82 4.29 0.87
C VAL A 120 -18.96 5.49 0.46
N GLY A 121 -17.65 5.30 0.35
CA GLY A 121 -16.69 6.29 -0.15
C GLY A 121 -16.73 6.53 -1.66
N GLY A 122 -17.68 5.94 -2.40
CA GLY A 122 -17.90 6.22 -3.82
C GLY A 122 -17.26 5.23 -4.80
N LEU A 123 -16.69 4.12 -4.33
CA LEU A 123 -16.21 3.06 -5.23
C LEU A 123 -17.39 2.26 -5.81
N GLY A 124 -17.76 2.56 -7.04
CA GLY A 124 -18.93 2.02 -7.74
C GLY A 124 -18.98 0.49 -7.82
N ARG A 125 -20.20 -0.07 -7.85
CA ARG A 125 -20.48 -1.52 -7.78
C ARG A 125 -19.95 -2.32 -8.98
N GLU A 126 -19.67 -1.66 -10.10
CA GLU A 126 -19.05 -2.24 -11.29
C GLU A 126 -17.62 -2.74 -11.02
N ARG A 127 -16.96 -2.24 -9.97
CA ARG A 127 -15.63 -2.68 -9.55
C ARG A 127 -15.72 -3.80 -8.53
N GLN A 128 -14.85 -4.80 -8.67
CA GLN A 128 -14.78 -5.93 -7.75
C GLN A 128 -14.13 -5.50 -6.43
N VAL A 129 -14.71 -5.93 -5.32
CA VAL A 129 -14.15 -5.74 -3.97
C VAL A 129 -14.20 -7.08 -3.25
N LEU A 130 -13.03 -7.70 -3.07
CA LEU A 130 -12.87 -8.96 -2.36
C LEU A 130 -12.43 -8.71 -0.92
N VAL A 131 -13.13 -9.32 0.04
CA VAL A 131 -12.66 -9.40 1.44
C VAL A 131 -11.80 -10.65 1.58
N LEU A 132 -10.52 -10.46 1.89
CA LEU A 132 -9.53 -11.55 2.00
C LEU A 132 -9.71 -12.40 3.27
N GLY A 133 -10.34 -11.84 4.31
CA GLY A 133 -10.69 -12.55 5.53
C GLY A 133 -11.93 -13.44 5.35
N ALA A 134 -12.03 -14.47 6.18
CA ALA A 134 -13.24 -15.29 6.24
C ALA A 134 -14.42 -14.48 6.81
N PRO A 135 -15.63 -14.60 6.23
CA PRO A 135 -16.82 -13.95 6.78
C PRO A 135 -17.24 -14.58 8.10
N LEU A 136 -17.80 -13.77 9.01
CA LEU A 136 -18.61 -14.23 10.12
C LEU A 136 -20.07 -14.44 9.67
N PRO A 137 -20.92 -15.17 10.44
CA PRO A 137 -22.30 -15.45 10.05
C PRO A 137 -23.14 -14.23 9.64
N GLY A 138 -22.96 -13.09 10.31
CA GLY A 138 -23.68 -11.85 9.99
C GLY A 138 -23.14 -11.07 8.79
N ASP A 139 -21.91 -11.37 8.35
CA ASP A 139 -21.22 -10.56 7.34
C ASP A 139 -21.78 -10.79 5.94
N VAL A 140 -22.19 -12.02 5.62
CA VAL A 140 -22.55 -12.43 4.26
C VAL A 140 -23.74 -11.64 3.71
N ALA A 141 -24.75 -11.36 4.54
CA ALA A 141 -25.90 -10.54 4.14
C ALA A 141 -25.49 -9.09 3.82
N VAL A 142 -24.55 -8.53 4.59
CA VAL A 142 -24.00 -7.19 4.35
C VAL A 142 -23.11 -7.20 3.11
N MET A 143 -22.30 -8.24 2.90
CA MET A 143 -21.50 -8.42 1.69
C MET A 143 -22.38 -8.43 0.44
N ALA A 144 -23.46 -9.20 0.42
CA ALA A 144 -24.43 -9.22 -0.68
C ALA A 144 -25.04 -7.82 -0.93
N LYS A 145 -25.54 -7.18 0.14
CA LYS A 145 -26.12 -5.82 0.08
C LYS A 145 -25.16 -4.81 -0.57
N TYR A 146 -23.87 -4.86 -0.24
CA TYR A 146 -22.86 -3.92 -0.76
C TYR A 146 -22.10 -4.42 -2.00
N GLY A 147 -22.46 -5.60 -2.53
CA GLY A 147 -21.79 -6.18 -3.71
C GLY A 147 -20.32 -6.46 -3.45
N VAL A 148 -20.02 -7.02 -2.28
CA VAL A 148 -18.69 -7.41 -1.83
C VAL A 148 -18.55 -8.92 -2.00
N GLN A 149 -17.42 -9.34 -2.58
CA GLN A 149 -17.12 -10.75 -2.84
C GLN A 149 -16.54 -11.39 -1.57
N VAL A 150 -16.85 -12.66 -1.37
CA VAL A 150 -16.55 -13.40 -0.15
C VAL A 150 -15.53 -14.49 -0.38
N VAL A 151 -14.67 -14.75 0.61
CA VAL A 151 -13.75 -15.88 0.62
C VAL A 151 -14.37 -17.09 1.33
N CYS A 152 -14.29 -18.26 0.70
CA CYS A 152 -14.55 -19.55 1.30
C CYS A 152 -13.23 -20.24 1.67
N SER A 153 -12.92 -20.28 2.96
CA SER A 153 -11.63 -20.77 3.48
C SER A 153 -11.70 -22.03 4.34
N SER A 154 -12.89 -22.57 4.59
CA SER A 154 -13.11 -23.82 5.33
C SER A 154 -14.50 -24.38 5.03
N VAL A 155 -14.75 -25.63 5.41
CA VAL A 155 -16.10 -26.25 5.29
C VAL A 155 -17.13 -25.50 6.15
N GLU A 156 -16.72 -25.05 7.34
CA GLU A 156 -17.58 -24.24 8.21
C GLU A 156 -17.95 -22.90 7.55
N VAL A 157 -17.00 -22.23 6.91
CA VAL A 157 -17.25 -21.00 6.16
C VAL A 157 -18.17 -21.26 4.96
N ALA A 158 -17.99 -22.39 4.25
CA ALA A 158 -18.91 -22.79 3.18
C ALA A 158 -20.35 -22.95 3.69
N THR A 159 -20.52 -23.58 4.85
CA THR A 159 -21.83 -23.72 5.53
C THR A 159 -22.43 -22.35 5.88
N ILE A 160 -21.61 -21.43 6.39
CA ILE A 160 -22.04 -20.05 6.70
C ILE A 160 -22.53 -19.34 5.44
N ILE A 161 -21.75 -19.40 4.37
CA ILE A 161 -22.09 -18.79 3.07
C ILE A 161 -23.39 -19.39 2.54
N ALA A 162 -23.53 -20.72 2.52
CA ALA A 162 -24.72 -21.40 2.01
C ALA A 162 -25.99 -21.00 2.77
N ARG A 163 -25.94 -21.03 4.11
CA ARG A 163 -27.08 -20.65 4.97
C ARG A 163 -27.48 -19.19 4.75
N ALA A 164 -26.51 -18.29 4.71
CA ALA A 164 -26.80 -16.87 4.53
C ALA A 164 -27.32 -16.57 3.11
N ALA A 165 -26.71 -17.16 2.07
CA ALA A 165 -27.16 -16.99 0.69
C ALA A 165 -28.60 -17.51 0.49
N ALA A 166 -28.96 -18.63 1.13
CA ALA A 166 -30.33 -19.16 1.10
C ALA A 166 -31.36 -18.21 1.75
N ALA A 167 -30.95 -17.42 2.75
CA ALA A 167 -31.80 -16.50 3.48
C ALA A 167 -31.98 -15.12 2.81
N VAL A 168 -31.13 -14.75 1.85
CA VAL A 168 -31.23 -13.48 1.12
C VAL A 168 -32.37 -13.53 0.09
N PRO A 169 -33.24 -12.52 -0.03
CA PRO A 169 -34.29 -12.47 -1.05
C PRO A 169 -33.75 -12.60 -2.47
N ALA A 170 -34.47 -13.30 -3.36
CA ALA A 170 -34.01 -13.66 -4.72
C ALA A 170 -33.89 -12.48 -5.72
N VAL A 171 -33.97 -11.23 -5.24
CA VAL A 171 -33.89 -10.01 -6.07
C VAL A 171 -32.47 -9.44 -6.16
N ASP A 172 -31.50 -10.00 -5.43
CA ASP A 172 -30.10 -9.60 -5.48
C ASP A 172 -29.30 -10.40 -6.52
N LEU A 173 -28.26 -9.78 -7.09
CA LEU A 173 -27.26 -10.46 -7.92
C LEU A 173 -26.63 -11.64 -7.15
N PRO A 174 -26.22 -12.74 -7.82
CA PRO A 174 -25.60 -13.86 -7.14
C PRO A 174 -24.37 -13.43 -6.34
N LEU A 175 -24.19 -13.99 -5.15
CA LEU A 175 -23.03 -13.70 -4.31
C LEU A 175 -21.78 -14.35 -4.91
N ASP A 176 -20.77 -13.54 -5.18
CA ASP A 176 -19.47 -13.99 -5.68
C ASP A 176 -18.62 -14.60 -4.57
N VAL A 177 -18.26 -15.88 -4.72
CA VAL A 177 -17.48 -16.66 -3.77
C VAL A 177 -16.12 -17.02 -4.38
N HIS A 178 -15.04 -16.73 -3.66
CA HIS A 178 -13.69 -17.13 -4.00
C HIS A 178 -13.24 -18.29 -3.11
N ILE A 179 -12.85 -19.40 -3.73
CA ILE A 179 -12.30 -20.56 -3.02
C ILE A 179 -10.86 -20.25 -2.63
N TYR A 180 -10.53 -20.32 -1.34
CA TYR A 180 -9.16 -20.17 -0.86
C TYR A 180 -8.55 -21.55 -0.65
N ALA A 181 -7.51 -21.87 -1.43
CA ALA A 181 -6.70 -23.06 -1.30
C ALA A 181 -5.57 -22.87 -0.29
N GLU A 182 -5.49 -23.74 0.71
CA GLU A 182 -4.34 -23.81 1.61
C GLU A 182 -3.21 -24.60 0.93
N THR A 183 -2.05 -23.96 0.77
CA THR A 183 -0.91 -24.51 0.04
C THR A 183 0.39 -24.49 0.84
N GLY A 184 0.38 -23.98 2.08
CA GLY A 184 1.55 -23.92 2.95
C GLY A 184 1.66 -22.67 3.83
N MET A 185 0.73 -21.71 3.74
CA MET A 185 0.72 -20.52 4.62
C MET A 185 0.15 -20.85 6.00
N THR A 186 -0.70 -21.87 6.10
CA THR A 186 -1.40 -22.30 7.34
C THR A 186 -2.08 -21.14 8.06
N ARG A 187 -2.78 -20.31 7.30
CA ARG A 187 -3.48 -19.11 7.81
C ARG A 187 -4.97 -19.19 7.61
N LEU A 188 -5.37 -19.45 6.37
CA LEU A 188 -6.73 -19.64 5.90
C LEU A 188 -6.65 -20.52 4.66
N GLY A 189 -7.69 -21.29 4.40
CA GLY A 189 -7.84 -22.03 3.15
C GLY A 189 -8.26 -23.47 3.37
N LEU A 190 -8.92 -24.01 2.37
CA LEU A 190 -9.30 -25.40 2.27
C LEU A 190 -8.05 -26.22 1.97
N ARG A 191 -7.83 -27.24 2.79
CA ARG A 191 -6.89 -28.32 2.49
C ARG A 191 -7.50 -29.22 1.43
N MET A 192 -6.65 -29.98 0.75
CA MET A 192 -7.04 -30.88 -0.34
C MET A 192 -8.24 -31.77 0.03
N GLU A 193 -8.21 -32.35 1.22
CA GLU A 193 -9.22 -33.28 1.75
C GLU A 193 -10.58 -32.63 2.01
N ASP A 194 -10.64 -31.31 2.19
CA ASP A 194 -11.85 -30.56 2.54
C ASP A 194 -12.50 -29.85 1.35
N VAL A 195 -11.84 -29.80 0.18
CA VAL A 195 -12.31 -29.08 -1.01
C VAL A 195 -13.70 -29.55 -1.44
N ASP A 196 -13.90 -30.85 -1.65
CA ASP A 196 -15.18 -31.37 -2.15
C ASP A 196 -16.30 -31.09 -1.15
N ARG A 197 -16.05 -31.33 0.15
CA ARG A 197 -17.04 -31.08 1.21
C ARG A 197 -17.50 -29.62 1.23
N ALA A 198 -16.57 -28.68 1.07
CA ALA A 198 -16.93 -27.26 1.01
C ALA A 198 -17.69 -26.91 -0.27
N LEU A 199 -17.33 -27.50 -1.41
CA LEU A 199 -18.04 -27.27 -2.67
C LEU A 199 -19.44 -27.90 -2.68
N ASP A 200 -19.64 -29.04 -2.01
CA ASP A 200 -20.95 -29.69 -1.85
C ASP A 200 -21.92 -28.80 -1.04
N GLU A 201 -21.44 -28.16 0.03
CA GLU A 201 -22.24 -27.18 0.80
C GLU A 201 -22.69 -26.00 -0.07
N LEU A 202 -21.79 -25.52 -0.96
CA LEU A 202 -22.07 -24.41 -1.87
C LEU A 202 -22.98 -24.83 -3.04
N LEU A 203 -22.91 -26.09 -3.49
CA LEU A 203 -23.76 -26.64 -4.55
C LEU A 203 -25.25 -26.58 -4.19
N ALA A 204 -25.57 -26.75 -2.91
CA ALA A 204 -26.95 -26.66 -2.41
C ALA A 204 -27.61 -25.28 -2.66
N VAL A 205 -26.81 -24.25 -2.92
CA VAL A 205 -27.28 -22.88 -3.20
C VAL A 205 -26.74 -22.33 -4.51
N GLU A 206 -26.41 -23.19 -5.48
CA GLU A 206 -25.76 -22.80 -6.76
C GLU A 206 -26.50 -21.72 -7.56
N SER A 207 -27.82 -21.59 -7.37
CA SER A 207 -28.64 -20.55 -8.02
C SER A 207 -28.49 -19.16 -7.38
N ARG A 208 -27.88 -19.08 -6.20
CA ARG A 208 -27.73 -17.84 -5.41
C ARG A 208 -26.29 -17.37 -5.29
N ILE A 209 -25.34 -18.17 -5.74
CA ILE A 209 -23.91 -17.85 -5.68
C ILE A 209 -23.27 -17.99 -7.06
N ARG A 210 -22.08 -17.43 -7.21
CA ARG A 210 -21.18 -17.68 -8.33
C ARG A 210 -19.79 -17.95 -7.78
N ILE A 211 -19.16 -19.04 -8.21
CA ILE A 211 -17.74 -19.24 -7.93
C ILE A 211 -16.95 -18.27 -8.82
N ALA A 212 -16.46 -17.20 -8.22
CA ALA A 212 -15.83 -16.07 -8.91
C ALA A 212 -14.30 -16.16 -8.96
N GLY A 213 -13.70 -17.09 -8.20
CA GLY A 213 -12.28 -17.39 -8.37
C GLY A 213 -11.75 -18.49 -7.45
N LEU A 214 -10.54 -18.93 -7.75
CA LEU A 214 -9.71 -19.80 -6.92
C LEU A 214 -8.39 -19.10 -6.59
N MET A 215 -8.02 -19.10 -5.32
CA MET A 215 -6.88 -18.34 -4.83
C MET A 215 -6.02 -19.09 -3.83
N THR A 216 -4.77 -18.65 -3.70
CA THR A 216 -3.88 -19.04 -2.60
C THR A 216 -2.92 -17.89 -2.28
N HIS A 217 -2.02 -18.07 -1.32
CA HIS A 217 -1.04 -17.07 -0.94
C HIS A 217 0.33 -17.69 -0.66
N PHE A 218 1.36 -17.15 -1.29
CA PHE A 218 2.74 -17.60 -1.07
C PHE A 218 3.28 -17.15 0.28
N ALA A 219 3.97 -18.05 0.97
CA ALA A 219 4.57 -17.81 2.27
C ALA A 219 5.95 -17.15 2.15
N THR A 220 6.76 -17.57 1.18
CA THR A 220 8.20 -17.25 1.13
C THR A 220 8.62 -16.54 -0.16
N ALA A 221 7.68 -15.96 -0.93
CA ALA A 221 8.01 -15.29 -2.18
C ALA A 221 8.99 -14.10 -2.00
N ALA A 222 8.98 -13.48 -0.82
CA ALA A 222 9.90 -12.41 -0.44
C ALA A 222 11.29 -12.92 0.02
N GLU A 223 11.43 -14.20 0.32
CA GLU A 223 12.65 -14.76 0.88
C GLU A 223 13.65 -15.13 -0.22
N PRO A 224 14.91 -14.67 -0.12
CA PRO A 224 15.97 -15.09 -1.03
C PRO A 224 16.22 -16.61 -0.94
N GLY A 225 16.29 -17.29 -2.10
CA GLY A 225 16.67 -18.70 -2.18
C GLY A 225 15.63 -19.72 -1.71
N SER A 226 14.38 -19.32 -1.48
CA SER A 226 13.32 -20.25 -1.09
C SER A 226 12.68 -20.96 -2.29
N ASP A 227 12.79 -22.29 -2.34
CA ASP A 227 12.11 -23.14 -3.34
C ASP A 227 10.67 -23.51 -2.93
N PHE A 228 10.19 -23.03 -1.78
CA PHE A 228 8.89 -23.43 -1.23
C PHE A 228 7.71 -22.97 -2.11
N VAL A 229 7.86 -21.85 -2.82
CA VAL A 229 6.84 -21.32 -3.74
C VAL A 229 6.46 -22.36 -4.82
N SER A 230 7.42 -23.12 -5.34
CA SER A 230 7.16 -24.19 -6.32
C SER A 230 6.28 -25.29 -5.71
N LYS A 231 6.56 -25.69 -4.47
CA LYS A 231 5.73 -26.69 -3.75
C LYS A 231 4.31 -26.18 -3.53
N GLN A 232 4.15 -24.90 -3.20
CA GLN A 232 2.83 -24.28 -3.06
C GLN A 232 2.06 -24.30 -4.39
N MET A 233 2.75 -24.09 -5.51
CA MET A 233 2.14 -24.16 -6.84
C MET A 233 1.70 -25.57 -7.23
N ASP A 234 2.49 -26.60 -6.91
CA ASP A 234 2.08 -27.99 -7.16
C ASP A 234 0.79 -28.34 -6.41
N ILE A 235 0.67 -27.94 -5.14
CA ILE A 235 -0.55 -28.14 -4.34
C ILE A 235 -1.71 -27.33 -4.91
N PHE A 236 -1.46 -26.07 -5.31
CA PHE A 236 -2.48 -25.21 -5.90
C PHE A 236 -3.04 -25.81 -7.20
N ASP A 237 -2.17 -26.35 -8.05
CA ASP A 237 -2.56 -26.98 -9.30
C ASP A 237 -3.41 -28.22 -9.06
N GLU A 238 -3.10 -29.01 -8.03
CA GLU A 238 -3.92 -30.15 -7.65
C GLU A 238 -5.32 -29.74 -7.17
N ILE A 239 -5.39 -28.73 -6.29
CA ILE A 239 -6.67 -28.19 -5.82
C ILE A 239 -7.46 -27.62 -6.99
N LYS A 240 -6.79 -26.91 -7.92
CA LYS A 240 -7.39 -26.38 -9.14
C LYS A 240 -8.01 -27.48 -10.01
N ARG A 241 -7.33 -28.64 -10.18
CA ARG A 241 -7.91 -29.78 -10.92
C ARG A 241 -9.19 -30.27 -10.25
N ARG A 242 -9.17 -30.41 -8.92
CA ARG A 242 -10.31 -30.87 -8.13
C ARG A 242 -11.50 -29.90 -8.21
N VAL A 243 -11.26 -28.60 -7.98
CA VAL A 243 -12.30 -27.56 -8.08
C VAL A 243 -12.92 -27.51 -9.48
N ARG A 244 -12.11 -27.62 -10.55
CA ARG A 244 -12.61 -27.63 -11.94
C ARG A 244 -13.44 -28.86 -12.29
N ALA A 245 -13.16 -30.01 -11.67
CA ALA A 245 -13.90 -31.24 -11.89
C ALA A 245 -15.26 -31.26 -11.16
N HIS A 246 -15.47 -30.37 -10.20
CA HIS A 246 -16.70 -30.31 -9.42
C HIS A 246 -17.89 -29.81 -10.24
N ALA A 247 -19.09 -30.35 -9.98
CA ALA A 247 -20.31 -30.04 -10.72
C ALA A 247 -20.63 -28.53 -10.79
N LEU A 248 -20.34 -27.79 -9.72
CA LEU A 248 -20.47 -26.32 -9.65
C LEU A 248 -19.72 -25.57 -10.78
N LEU A 249 -18.65 -26.15 -11.33
CA LEU A 249 -17.72 -25.47 -12.25
C LEU A 249 -17.69 -26.09 -13.65
N VAL A 250 -18.43 -27.17 -13.90
CA VAL A 250 -18.45 -27.81 -15.23
C VAL A 250 -18.94 -26.81 -16.28
N GLY A 251 -18.10 -26.54 -17.28
CA GLY A 251 -18.41 -25.60 -18.35
C GLY A 251 -18.34 -24.12 -17.97
N ARG A 252 -17.81 -23.78 -16.79
CA ARG A 252 -17.64 -22.40 -16.32
C ARG A 252 -16.17 -21.99 -16.28
N GLU A 253 -15.92 -20.71 -16.51
CA GLU A 253 -14.60 -20.14 -16.28
C GLU A 253 -14.28 -20.08 -14.79
N LEU A 254 -13.02 -20.30 -14.43
CA LEU A 254 -12.52 -20.20 -13.06
C LEU A 254 -11.34 -19.22 -13.03
N PRO A 255 -11.58 -17.94 -12.67
CA PRO A 255 -10.52 -16.98 -12.47
C PRO A 255 -9.53 -17.46 -11.40
N LEU A 256 -8.24 -17.29 -11.66
CA LEU A 256 -7.17 -17.72 -10.77
C LEU A 256 -6.43 -16.51 -10.22
N HIS A 257 -6.06 -16.54 -8.94
CA HIS A 257 -5.16 -15.51 -8.41
C HIS A 257 -4.30 -16.01 -7.27
N PHE A 258 -2.98 -15.91 -7.42
CA PHE A 258 -2.00 -16.44 -6.46
C PHE A 258 -0.81 -15.49 -6.22
N SER A 259 -0.44 -14.66 -7.19
CA SER A 259 0.71 -13.77 -7.10
C SER A 259 0.48 -12.59 -6.14
N ASN A 260 1.29 -12.50 -5.09
CA ASN A 260 1.49 -11.27 -4.30
C ASN A 260 2.58 -10.40 -4.96
N THR A 261 2.94 -9.25 -4.36
CA THR A 261 3.95 -8.34 -4.92
C THR A 261 5.25 -9.05 -5.30
N PRO A 262 5.94 -9.81 -4.42
CA PRO A 262 7.23 -10.42 -4.80
C PRO A 262 7.08 -11.43 -5.94
N ALA A 263 6.03 -12.27 -5.92
CA ALA A 263 5.78 -13.23 -6.98
C ALA A 263 5.47 -12.58 -8.34
N LEU A 264 4.84 -11.40 -8.35
CA LEU A 264 4.53 -10.65 -9.56
C LEU A 264 5.77 -10.02 -10.20
N VAL A 265 6.64 -9.41 -9.38
CA VAL A 265 7.68 -8.49 -9.90
C VAL A 265 9.08 -9.09 -9.93
N ASP A 266 9.33 -10.18 -9.20
CA ASP A 266 10.64 -10.85 -9.19
C ASP A 266 10.79 -11.75 -10.43
N ALA A 267 11.84 -11.49 -11.22
CA ALA A 267 12.14 -12.21 -12.44
C ALA A 267 12.28 -13.73 -12.24
N LYS A 268 12.72 -14.17 -11.06
CA LYS A 268 12.88 -15.60 -10.75
C LYS A 268 11.56 -16.37 -10.82
N PHE A 269 10.43 -15.70 -10.58
CA PHE A 269 9.11 -16.31 -10.61
C PHE A 269 8.37 -16.09 -11.93
N HIS A 270 8.87 -15.25 -12.83
CA HIS A 270 8.15 -14.83 -14.03
C HIS A 270 7.65 -16.01 -14.87
N GLU A 271 8.51 -16.98 -15.19
CA GLU A 271 8.13 -18.15 -15.98
C GLU A 271 7.12 -19.05 -15.25
N MET A 272 7.25 -19.19 -13.93
CA MET A 272 6.31 -19.96 -13.11
C MET A 272 4.94 -19.28 -13.06
N MET A 273 4.89 -17.96 -12.85
CA MET A 273 3.64 -17.20 -12.85
C MET A 273 2.96 -17.24 -14.23
N ARG A 274 3.75 -17.10 -15.30
CA ARG A 274 3.26 -17.18 -16.69
C ARG A 274 2.64 -18.55 -16.99
N ARG A 275 3.26 -19.65 -16.54
CA ARG A 275 2.69 -21.01 -16.69
C ARG A 275 1.44 -21.22 -15.83
N GLY A 276 1.38 -20.58 -14.67
CA GLY A 276 0.24 -20.66 -13.76
C GLY A 276 -1.04 -20.04 -14.33
N ASN A 277 -0.95 -19.20 -15.37
CA ASN A 277 -2.08 -18.54 -16.04
C ASN A 277 -3.03 -17.84 -15.04
N GLY A 278 -2.46 -17.03 -14.15
CA GLY A 278 -3.23 -16.24 -13.19
C GLY A 278 -4.09 -15.20 -13.89
N THR A 279 -5.38 -15.12 -13.54
CA THR A 279 -6.28 -14.06 -14.00
C THR A 279 -5.99 -12.74 -13.28
N TYR A 280 -5.75 -12.78 -11.95
CA TYR A 280 -5.37 -11.60 -11.19
C TYR A 280 -4.04 -11.79 -10.43
N ALA A 281 -3.21 -10.76 -10.47
CA ALA A 281 -2.16 -10.53 -9.49
C ALA A 281 -2.68 -9.61 -8.38
N ARG A 282 -2.23 -9.81 -7.14
CA ARG A 282 -2.64 -9.06 -5.95
C ARG A 282 -1.48 -8.26 -5.35
N PRO A 283 -0.99 -7.22 -6.04
CA PRO A 283 0.03 -6.33 -5.51
C PRO A 283 -0.53 -5.48 -4.37
N GLY A 284 0.26 -5.35 -3.31
CA GLY A 284 0.02 -4.41 -2.20
C GLY A 284 1.19 -3.44 -2.11
N SER A 285 2.30 -3.90 -1.52
CA SER A 285 3.53 -3.13 -1.32
C SER A 285 4.00 -2.34 -2.56
N ALA A 286 4.02 -2.94 -3.74
CA ALA A 286 4.49 -2.26 -4.96
C ALA A 286 3.61 -1.07 -5.38
N LEU A 287 2.32 -1.05 -5.05
CA LEU A 287 1.46 0.10 -5.33
C LEU A 287 1.92 1.34 -4.55
N TYR A 288 2.49 1.14 -3.36
CA TYR A 288 2.89 2.20 -2.44
C TYR A 288 4.39 2.52 -2.49
N GLY A 289 5.09 2.06 -3.52
CA GLY A 289 6.51 2.34 -3.68
C GLY A 289 7.44 1.37 -2.96
N MET A 290 6.90 0.31 -2.34
CA MET A 290 7.66 -0.61 -1.52
C MET A 290 7.96 -1.93 -2.25
N TYR A 291 9.17 -2.42 -2.06
CA TYR A 291 9.58 -3.75 -2.50
C TYR A 291 10.17 -4.51 -1.32
N GLU A 292 9.77 -5.76 -1.16
CA GLU A 292 10.27 -6.64 -0.10
C GLU A 292 11.68 -7.12 -0.50
N GLU A 293 12.70 -6.37 -0.10
CA GLU A 293 14.07 -6.87 -0.12
C GLU A 293 14.33 -7.71 1.13
N GLY A 294 15.28 -8.64 1.01
CA GLY A 294 15.96 -9.22 2.18
C GLY A 294 16.64 -8.13 3.03
N PRO A 295 17.43 -8.51 4.05
CA PRO A 295 17.99 -7.53 4.97
C PRO A 295 18.78 -6.45 4.23
N LEU A 296 18.35 -5.19 4.37
CA LEU A 296 19.08 -4.03 3.88
C LEU A 296 20.45 -3.98 4.57
N PRO A 297 21.56 -3.68 3.86
CA PRO A 297 22.83 -3.44 4.52
C PRO A 297 22.69 -2.27 5.51
N GLN A 298 23.42 -2.31 6.63
CA GLN A 298 23.46 -1.18 7.57
C GLN A 298 23.98 0.07 6.84
N ILE A 299 23.08 0.99 6.46
CA ILE A 299 23.46 2.27 5.88
C ILE A 299 23.85 3.20 7.03
N ARG A 300 25.16 3.30 7.30
CA ARG A 300 25.68 4.34 8.19
C ARG A 300 25.85 5.64 7.40
N ARG A 301 25.04 6.65 7.74
CA ARG A 301 25.14 7.99 7.17
C ARG A 301 26.06 8.88 7.99
N ALA A 302 26.79 9.77 7.32
CA ALA A 302 27.57 10.78 8.00
C ALA A 302 26.66 11.91 8.51
N LEU A 303 27.03 12.55 9.63
CA LEU A 303 26.27 13.67 10.16
C LEU A 303 26.24 14.82 9.14
N GLY A 304 25.04 15.26 8.77
CA GLY A 304 24.83 16.33 7.79
C GLY A 304 25.09 15.90 6.35
N GLU A 305 25.17 14.59 6.05
CA GLU A 305 25.23 14.06 4.68
C GLU A 305 24.05 14.58 3.85
N PRO A 306 24.25 15.06 2.60
CA PRO A 306 23.15 15.52 1.75
C PRO A 306 22.07 14.46 1.55
N VAL A 307 20.82 14.91 1.54
CA VAL A 307 19.68 14.14 1.04
C VAL A 307 19.61 14.41 -0.45
N GLU A 308 19.76 13.37 -1.27
CA GLU A 308 19.60 13.50 -2.72
C GLU A 308 18.14 13.94 -3.06
N PRO A 309 17.92 15.08 -3.73
CA PRO A 309 16.58 15.64 -3.98
C PRO A 309 15.68 14.72 -4.81
N ASP A 310 16.28 14.00 -5.76
CA ASP A 310 15.63 13.01 -6.63
C ASP A 310 15.89 11.58 -6.16
N SER A 311 16.03 11.37 -4.84
CA SER A 311 16.10 10.03 -4.26
C SER A 311 14.74 9.33 -4.34
N PHE A 312 14.19 9.16 -5.54
CA PHE A 312 13.51 7.92 -5.91
C PHE A 312 14.55 6.82 -5.65
N ARG A 313 14.68 6.41 -4.39
CA ARG A 313 15.74 5.53 -3.92
C ARG A 313 15.51 4.23 -4.61
N ARG A 314 16.19 4.10 -5.75
CA ARG A 314 16.27 2.88 -6.53
C ARG A 314 16.67 1.82 -5.53
N ALA A 315 15.78 0.88 -5.30
CA ALA A 315 16.13 -0.42 -4.76
C ALA A 315 17.26 -0.97 -5.65
N TRP A 316 18.50 -0.80 -5.21
CA TRP A 316 19.68 -1.26 -5.92
C TRP A 316 19.83 -2.73 -5.59
N LEU A 317 19.54 -3.58 -6.58
CA LEU A 317 19.94 -4.98 -6.52
C LEU A 317 20.96 -5.23 -7.64
N LYS A 318 22.13 -5.70 -7.24
CA LYS A 318 23.16 -6.18 -8.14
C LYS A 318 22.71 -7.53 -8.72
N ASP A 319 23.06 -7.72 -9.99
CA ASP A 319 23.06 -8.96 -10.76
C ASP A 319 21.71 -9.65 -10.98
N LEU A 320 21.26 -9.63 -12.24
CA LEU A 320 20.70 -10.75 -13.00
C LEU A 320 20.27 -10.19 -14.37
N ASP A 321 20.73 -10.83 -15.45
CA ASP A 321 20.56 -10.44 -16.87
C ASP A 321 19.10 -10.60 -17.41
N ILE A 322 18.11 -10.45 -16.52
CA ILE A 322 16.69 -10.43 -16.84
C ILE A 322 16.13 -9.15 -16.25
N VAL A 323 15.78 -8.19 -17.10
CA VAL A 323 15.21 -6.90 -16.70
C VAL A 323 13.88 -7.15 -15.98
N PRO A 324 13.75 -6.90 -14.66
CA PRO A 324 12.45 -6.90 -14.02
C PRO A 324 11.76 -5.60 -14.42
N ILE A 325 10.59 -5.68 -15.04
CA ILE A 325 9.80 -4.55 -15.59
C ILE A 325 9.51 -3.45 -14.55
N VAL A 326 9.69 -3.72 -13.25
CA VAL A 326 9.32 -2.81 -12.13
C VAL A 326 10.54 -2.22 -11.41
N LYS A 327 11.75 -2.74 -11.60
CA LYS A 327 12.91 -2.41 -10.75
C LYS A 327 13.37 -0.96 -10.94
N GLY A 328 13.47 -0.23 -9.82
CA GLY A 328 13.88 1.18 -9.82
C GLY A 328 12.87 2.16 -10.43
N GLN A 329 11.65 1.69 -10.73
CA GLN A 329 10.58 2.51 -11.33
C GLN A 329 9.48 2.86 -10.33
N LEU A 330 9.41 2.20 -9.17
CA LEU A 330 8.43 2.50 -8.14
C LEU A 330 8.81 3.78 -7.38
N LEU A 331 7.80 4.60 -7.08
CA LEU A 331 7.94 5.86 -6.36
C LEU A 331 7.30 5.72 -4.98
N GLU A 332 7.96 6.21 -3.94
CA GLU A 332 7.35 6.27 -2.61
C GLU A 332 6.13 7.19 -2.62
N VAL A 333 5.02 6.71 -2.06
CA VAL A 333 3.73 7.40 -2.10
C VAL A 333 3.49 8.27 -0.86
N MET A 334 4.02 7.88 0.30
CA MET A 334 3.84 8.59 1.56
C MET A 334 5.13 9.26 2.05
N THR A 335 5.00 10.51 2.50
CA THR A 335 6.01 11.21 3.30
C THR A 335 5.46 11.46 4.70
N PHE A 336 6.16 11.02 5.75
CA PHE A 336 5.85 11.37 7.14
C PHE A 336 6.87 12.40 7.65
N ALA A 337 6.37 13.57 8.02
CA ALA A 337 7.20 14.68 8.45
C ALA A 337 6.59 15.42 9.63
N ALA A 338 7.43 16.15 10.36
CA ALA A 338 6.97 17.04 11.41
C ALA A 338 7.80 18.31 11.51
N LYS A 339 7.26 19.31 12.21
CA LYS A 339 7.94 20.59 12.44
C LYS A 339 8.99 20.49 13.55
N ILE A 340 10.10 21.21 13.36
CA ILE A 340 11.03 21.53 14.45
C ILE A 340 10.33 22.49 15.42
N THR A 341 10.26 22.11 16.69
CA THR A 341 9.60 22.90 17.75
C THR A 341 10.60 23.63 18.65
N ASN A 342 11.84 23.14 18.74
CA ASN A 342 12.92 23.78 19.47
C ASN A 342 14.28 23.49 18.82
N VAL A 343 15.22 24.44 18.94
CA VAL A 343 16.63 24.24 18.61
C VAL A 343 17.46 24.87 19.72
N GLU A 344 18.35 24.09 20.34
CA GLU A 344 19.19 24.56 21.42
C GLU A 344 20.64 24.10 21.26
N VAL A 345 21.57 24.87 21.83
CA VAL A 345 22.97 24.47 21.96
C VAL A 345 23.13 23.75 23.29
N VAL A 346 23.74 22.58 23.26
CA VAL A 346 24.11 21.83 24.46
C VAL A 346 25.62 21.66 24.54
N GLU A 347 26.15 21.74 25.76
CA GLU A 347 27.57 21.52 26.01
C GLU A 347 27.91 20.02 26.03
N GLN A 348 29.18 19.70 25.80
CA GLN A 348 29.69 18.33 25.87
C GLN A 348 29.33 17.69 27.22
N GLY A 349 28.87 16.43 27.21
CA GLY A 349 28.45 15.72 28.41
C GLY A 349 26.97 15.91 28.78
N THR A 350 26.24 16.82 28.12
CA THR A 350 24.79 16.97 28.31
C THR A 350 24.04 15.72 27.84
N THR A 351 23.11 15.20 28.63
CA THR A 351 22.32 14.01 28.27
C THR A 351 20.97 14.38 27.68
N VAL A 352 20.47 13.61 26.70
CA VAL A 352 19.20 13.89 25.99
C VAL A 352 18.19 12.76 26.16
N GLY A 353 16.93 13.12 26.45
CA GLY A 353 15.78 12.21 26.47
C GLY A 353 15.70 11.26 27.67
N TYR A 354 14.69 10.39 27.64
CA TYR A 354 14.46 9.40 28.69
C TYR A 354 15.62 8.43 28.86
N GLY A 355 15.87 8.03 30.11
CA GLY A 355 16.94 7.09 30.47
C GLY A 355 18.35 7.66 30.31
N ARG A 356 18.50 8.91 29.83
CA ARG A 356 19.80 9.56 29.58
C ARG A 356 20.68 8.70 28.67
N THR A 357 20.07 8.05 27.68
CA THR A 357 20.70 7.03 26.83
C THR A 357 21.60 7.62 25.74
N TRP A 358 21.61 8.93 25.57
CA TRP A 358 22.54 9.65 24.70
C TRP A 358 23.19 10.80 25.46
N THR A 359 24.49 10.97 25.26
CA THR A 359 25.31 12.00 25.88
C THR A 359 26.03 12.76 24.78
N ALA A 360 25.94 14.09 24.81
CA ALA A 360 26.55 14.98 23.83
C ALA A 360 28.05 14.71 23.71
N PRO A 361 28.54 14.20 22.57
CA PRO A 361 29.96 13.85 22.43
C PRO A 361 30.84 15.10 22.30
N ARG A 362 30.23 16.24 22.00
CA ARG A 362 30.83 17.57 21.79
C ARG A 362 29.77 18.63 22.04
N ARG A 363 30.18 19.90 22.10
CA ARG A 363 29.25 21.02 22.00
C ARG A 363 28.49 20.90 20.67
N CYS A 364 27.17 20.83 20.72
CA CYS A 364 26.34 20.52 19.57
C CYS A 364 24.98 21.23 19.60
N LEU A 365 24.31 21.24 18.46
CA LEU A 365 22.93 21.66 18.34
C LEU A 365 22.01 20.43 18.47
N ILE A 366 20.96 20.56 19.28
CA ILE A 366 19.87 19.59 19.36
C ILE A 366 18.59 20.23 18.84
N ALA A 367 17.95 19.58 17.88
CA ALA A 367 16.59 19.90 17.46
C ALA A 367 15.58 19.00 18.17
N THR A 368 14.47 19.58 18.60
CA THR A 368 13.27 18.83 19.01
C THR A 368 12.28 18.85 17.84
N VAL A 369 11.88 17.67 17.40
CA VAL A 369 10.89 17.43 16.34
C VAL A 369 9.55 17.12 17.01
N GLY A 370 8.47 17.79 16.61
CA GLY A 370 7.12 17.64 17.18
C GLY A 370 6.38 16.38 16.72
N ALA A 371 7.06 15.22 16.72
CA ALA A 371 6.42 13.93 16.59
C ALA A 371 7.18 12.85 17.34
N GLY A 372 6.44 11.86 17.84
CA GLY A 372 6.97 10.71 18.57
C GLY A 372 6.23 9.41 18.26
N TYR A 373 6.29 8.45 19.17
CA TYR A 373 5.70 7.13 18.93
C TYR A 373 4.17 7.11 18.91
N ALA A 374 3.50 8.09 19.51
CA ALA A 374 2.04 8.22 19.40
C ALA A 374 1.60 8.86 18.07
N ASP A 375 2.53 9.31 17.23
CA ASP A 375 2.30 9.72 15.84
C ASP A 375 2.60 8.59 14.84
N GLY A 376 3.40 7.60 15.25
CA GLY A 376 3.83 6.48 14.41
C GLY A 376 5.34 6.36 14.22
N PHE A 377 6.16 7.24 14.83
CA PHE A 377 7.62 7.04 14.81
C PHE A 377 8.02 5.89 15.74
N PRO A 378 8.61 4.79 15.25
CA PRO A 378 8.86 3.62 16.07
C PRO A 378 9.89 3.91 17.18
N ARG A 379 9.49 3.75 18.45
CA ARG A 379 10.39 3.93 19.59
C ARG A 379 11.65 3.05 19.49
N ALA A 380 11.52 1.87 18.88
CA ALA A 380 12.63 0.94 18.63
C ALA A 380 13.73 1.50 17.71
N ALA A 381 13.41 2.47 16.84
CA ALA A 381 14.39 3.12 15.97
C ALA A 381 15.21 4.22 16.67
N SER A 382 14.98 4.43 17.98
CA SER A 382 15.82 5.31 18.80
C SER A 382 17.30 4.92 18.61
N HIS A 383 18.18 5.92 18.53
CA HIS A 383 19.63 5.77 18.32
C HIS A 383 20.10 5.26 16.95
N GLN A 384 19.21 4.73 16.11
CA GLN A 384 19.57 4.17 14.79
C GLN A 384 19.06 5.01 13.63
N ALA A 385 17.91 5.66 13.81
CA ALA A 385 17.26 6.41 12.75
C ALA A 385 17.98 7.71 12.39
N ASN A 386 17.88 8.07 11.12
CA ASN A 386 18.25 9.37 10.60
C ASN A 386 16.98 10.10 10.14
N VAL A 387 16.95 11.40 10.37
CA VAL A 387 15.88 12.31 9.96
C VAL A 387 16.44 13.28 8.92
N GLY A 388 15.68 13.51 7.86
CA GLY A 388 16.06 14.50 6.84
C GLY A 388 15.58 15.89 7.23
N ILE A 389 16.47 16.88 7.29
CA ILE A 389 16.16 18.27 7.63
C ILE A 389 16.94 19.17 6.68
N ASN A 390 16.27 20.11 5.99
CA ASN A 390 16.88 21.04 5.03
C ASN A 390 17.82 20.35 4.01
N GLY A 391 17.39 19.19 3.50
CA GLY A 391 18.15 18.41 2.52
C GLY A 391 19.41 17.74 3.08
N ARG A 392 19.47 17.48 4.40
CA ARG A 392 20.59 16.77 5.05
C ARG A 392 20.11 15.76 6.09
N PHE A 393 20.85 14.68 6.28
CA PHE A 393 20.56 13.67 7.29
C PHE A 393 21.20 13.99 8.63
N TYR A 394 20.41 13.82 9.69
CA TYR A 394 20.83 13.98 11.07
C TYR A 394 20.35 12.81 11.93
N PRO A 395 21.18 12.26 12.81
CA PRO A 395 20.82 11.10 13.62
C PRO A 395 19.90 11.47 14.79
N VAL A 396 19.01 10.55 15.16
CA VAL A 396 18.19 10.67 16.38
C VAL A 396 19.10 10.63 17.62
N ALA A 397 18.94 11.63 18.49
CA ALA A 397 19.66 11.77 19.75
C ALA A 397 18.77 11.32 20.92
N GLY A 398 19.14 10.23 21.59
CA GLY A 398 18.41 9.71 22.74
C GLY A 398 17.20 8.87 22.36
N THR A 399 16.31 8.69 23.34
CA THR A 399 15.09 7.89 23.20
C THR A 399 13.94 8.75 22.65
N ALA A 400 13.24 8.26 21.61
CA ALA A 400 12.02 8.90 21.14
C ALA A 400 10.92 8.90 22.21
N CYS A 401 10.29 10.05 22.43
CA CYS A 401 9.21 10.25 23.39
C CYS A 401 7.84 9.98 22.74
N MET A 402 6.77 10.14 23.52
CA MET A 402 5.41 9.93 23.02
C MET A 402 5.07 10.89 21.88
N ASP A 403 5.43 12.16 22.03
CA ASP A 403 5.02 13.24 21.13
C ASP A 403 6.19 13.98 20.48
N MET A 404 7.44 13.64 20.82
CA MET A 404 8.63 14.36 20.37
C MET A 404 9.82 13.43 20.16
N THR A 405 10.71 13.83 19.25
CA THR A 405 11.97 13.16 18.95
C THR A 405 13.09 14.17 18.88
N MET A 406 14.24 13.88 19.48
CA MET A 406 15.40 14.78 19.46
C MET A 406 16.41 14.32 18.41
N VAL A 407 17.11 15.27 17.78
CA VAL A 407 18.02 15.05 16.65
C VAL A 407 19.32 15.84 16.85
N ASP A 408 20.48 15.19 16.69
CA ASP A 408 21.80 15.86 16.74
C ASP A 408 22.11 16.53 15.42
N LEU A 409 22.10 17.86 15.42
CA LEU A 409 22.31 18.71 14.24
C LEU A 409 23.79 18.99 13.94
N GLY A 410 24.72 18.50 14.76
CA GLY A 410 26.12 18.75 14.53
C GLY A 410 26.68 19.94 15.29
N ASP A 411 27.84 20.41 14.83
CA ASP A 411 28.52 21.56 15.40
C ASP A 411 27.64 22.82 15.19
N PRO A 412 27.57 23.75 16.16
CA PRO A 412 26.82 25.00 15.99
C PRO A 412 27.26 25.90 14.83
N THR A 413 28.44 25.65 14.26
CA THR A 413 28.96 26.29 13.03
C THR A 413 28.83 25.41 11.79
N GLY A 414 28.42 24.15 11.97
CA GLY A 414 28.29 23.15 10.91
C GLY A 414 27.01 23.27 10.08
N PRO A 415 26.69 22.27 9.24
CA PRO A 415 25.54 22.32 8.34
C PRO A 415 24.18 22.51 9.04
N GLY A 416 24.02 21.96 10.26
CA GLY A 416 22.80 22.09 11.06
C GLY A 416 22.57 23.48 11.65
N SER A 417 23.56 24.38 11.59
CA SER A 417 23.45 25.77 12.07
C SER A 417 22.38 26.60 11.35
N LYS A 418 21.88 26.12 10.20
CA LYS A 418 20.80 26.76 9.42
C LYS A 418 19.40 26.26 9.79
N VAL A 419 19.28 25.21 10.59
CA VAL A 419 17.97 24.68 11.01
C VAL A 419 17.30 25.66 11.98
N ARG A 420 16.00 25.88 11.80
CA ARG A 420 15.17 26.80 12.58
C ARG A 420 13.89 26.11 13.06
N VAL A 421 13.29 26.67 14.11
CA VAL A 421 11.92 26.34 14.52
C VAL A 421 10.97 26.58 13.33
N GLY A 422 10.09 25.62 13.06
CA GLY A 422 9.17 25.65 11.91
C GLY A 422 9.71 24.98 10.64
N ASP A 423 11.02 24.67 10.57
CA ASP A 423 11.56 23.84 9.49
C ASP A 423 10.94 22.44 9.54
N GLU A 424 10.91 21.79 8.38
CA GLU A 424 10.38 20.43 8.25
C GLU A 424 11.48 19.39 8.49
N ALA A 425 11.14 18.39 9.30
CA ALA A 425 11.94 17.21 9.56
C ALA A 425 11.18 15.99 9.02
N VAL A 426 11.77 15.31 8.03
CA VAL A 426 11.17 14.16 7.35
C VAL A 426 11.70 12.88 7.98
N PHE A 427 10.80 12.14 8.64
CA PHE A 427 11.12 10.84 9.23
C PHE A 427 11.24 9.78 8.16
N PHE A 428 10.27 9.65 7.26
CA PHE A 428 10.40 8.77 6.09
C PHE A 428 9.67 9.30 4.86
N GLY A 429 10.04 8.78 3.69
CA GLY A 429 9.55 9.20 2.38
C GLY A 429 10.53 10.15 1.68
N PRO A 430 10.11 10.77 0.54
CA PRO A 430 10.88 11.80 -0.14
C PRO A 430 11.39 12.88 0.83
N GLY A 431 12.72 13.05 0.89
CA GLY A 431 13.39 13.97 1.81
C GLY A 431 13.89 13.36 3.13
N GLY A 432 13.48 12.13 3.49
CA GLY A 432 13.84 11.41 4.72
C GLY A 432 14.51 10.05 4.47
N VAL A 433 14.48 9.12 5.43
CA VAL A 433 14.80 7.69 5.13
C VAL A 433 13.68 7.05 4.32
N SER A 434 13.90 5.92 3.65
CA SER A 434 12.74 5.16 3.12
C SER A 434 11.98 4.49 4.27
N ALA A 435 10.71 4.13 4.06
CA ALA A 435 9.98 3.37 5.10
C ALA A 435 10.63 2.00 5.36
N ALA A 436 11.27 1.40 4.34
CA ALA A 436 12.03 0.16 4.47
C ALA A 436 13.33 0.35 5.28
N GLU A 437 14.05 1.45 5.07
CA GLU A 437 15.22 1.81 5.89
C GLU A 437 14.83 2.01 7.36
N LEU A 438 13.73 2.73 7.61
CA LEU A 438 13.22 2.93 8.97
C LEU A 438 12.77 1.62 9.62
N ALA A 439 12.12 0.74 8.85
CA ALA A 439 11.72 -0.58 9.32
C ALA A 439 12.92 -1.42 9.75
N TYR A 440 13.98 -1.41 8.94
CA TYR A 440 15.24 -2.08 9.28
C TYR A 440 15.85 -1.54 10.57
N GLN A 441 15.91 -0.22 10.73
CA GLN A 441 16.41 0.45 11.94
C GLN A 441 15.56 0.15 13.19
N ALA A 442 14.26 -0.07 13.00
CA ALA A 442 13.31 -0.43 14.06
C ALA A 442 13.25 -1.94 14.35
N GLY A 443 13.87 -2.79 13.51
CA GLY A 443 13.76 -4.25 13.62
C GLY A 443 12.37 -4.79 13.25
N THR A 444 11.71 -4.19 12.24
CA THR A 444 10.38 -4.60 11.78
C THR A 444 10.22 -4.53 10.24
N SER A 445 8.99 -4.66 9.73
CA SER A 445 8.60 -4.55 8.33
C SER A 445 8.15 -3.13 7.95
N PHE A 446 8.36 -2.73 6.70
CA PHE A 446 7.85 -1.45 6.19
C PHE A 446 6.32 -1.35 6.28
N ALA A 447 5.60 -2.48 6.24
CA ALA A 447 4.16 -2.50 6.37
C ALA A 447 3.72 -2.01 7.76
N GLU A 448 4.45 -2.38 8.82
CA GLU A 448 4.22 -1.85 10.16
C GLU A 448 4.55 -0.36 10.24
N ILE A 449 5.62 0.10 9.60
CA ILE A 449 5.95 1.54 9.55
C ILE A 449 4.83 2.35 8.90
N LEU A 450 4.36 1.93 7.73
CA LEU A 450 3.34 2.64 6.96
C LEU A 450 1.97 2.61 7.66
N THR A 451 1.57 1.45 8.19
CA THR A 451 0.29 1.28 8.91
C THR A 451 0.32 1.82 10.33
N GLY A 452 1.51 2.09 10.89
CA GLY A 452 1.72 2.61 12.24
C GLY A 452 1.43 4.11 12.40
N ILE A 453 1.20 4.84 11.29
CA ILE A 453 0.79 6.25 11.34
C ILE A 453 -0.57 6.35 12.03
N GLN A 454 -0.60 7.05 13.16
CA GLN A 454 -1.76 7.11 14.04
C GLN A 454 -2.80 8.13 13.58
N GLY A 455 -4.06 7.95 14.00
CA GLY A 455 -5.19 8.78 13.55
C GLY A 455 -5.12 10.27 13.91
N ARG A 456 -4.23 10.68 14.82
CA ARG A 456 -3.99 12.10 15.13
C ARG A 456 -3.12 12.82 14.09
N VAL A 457 -2.39 12.07 13.26
CA VAL A 457 -1.54 12.63 12.22
C VAL A 457 -2.40 12.92 11.00
N ARG A 458 -2.49 14.20 10.62
CA ARG A 458 -3.27 14.63 9.45
C ARG A 458 -2.65 14.04 8.18
N ARG A 459 -3.48 13.45 7.32
CA ARG A 459 -3.13 13.06 5.95
C ARG A 459 -3.51 14.17 4.98
N VAL A 460 -2.55 14.57 4.17
CA VAL A 460 -2.71 15.54 3.08
C VAL A 460 -2.52 14.81 1.77
N TYR A 461 -3.48 14.94 0.85
CA TYR A 461 -3.40 14.31 -0.46
C TYR A 461 -2.94 15.31 -1.50
N VAL A 462 -1.91 14.97 -2.26
CA VAL A 462 -1.38 15.80 -3.35
C VAL A 462 -1.48 15.07 -4.69
N GLY A 463 -1.55 15.81 -5.79
CA GLY A 463 -1.70 15.26 -7.14
C GLY A 463 -3.08 14.69 -7.45
N GLY A 464 -4.08 14.96 -6.60
CA GLY A 464 -5.48 14.61 -6.82
C GLY A 464 -6.27 15.66 -7.62
N PRO A 465 -7.54 15.41 -7.96
CA PRO A 465 -8.40 16.34 -8.71
C PRO A 465 -8.56 17.72 -8.04
N GLU A 466 -8.60 17.76 -6.71
CA GLU A 466 -8.90 18.96 -5.92
C GLU A 466 -7.78 20.02 -5.95
N GLU A 467 -6.53 19.62 -6.13
CA GLU A 467 -5.38 20.54 -6.09
C GLU A 467 -5.27 21.37 -7.39
N ARG A 468 -5.68 20.80 -8.54
CA ARG A 468 -5.66 21.53 -9.83
C ARG A 468 -6.74 22.60 -9.97
N ALA A 469 -7.77 22.57 -9.11
CA ALA A 469 -8.78 23.62 -9.05
C ALA A 469 -8.28 24.87 -8.31
N ALA A 470 -7.27 24.74 -7.44
CA ALA A 470 -6.71 25.87 -6.69
C ALA A 470 -5.67 26.69 -7.50
N ASP A 471 -5.06 26.09 -8.53
CA ASP A 471 -4.05 26.72 -9.40
C ASP A 471 -4.60 27.33 -10.70
N ALA A 472 -5.92 27.31 -10.91
CA ALA A 472 -6.52 28.10 -11.97
C ALA A 472 -6.51 29.57 -11.52
N PRO A 473 -5.85 30.50 -12.24
CA PRO A 473 -5.95 31.91 -11.91
C PRO A 473 -7.44 32.26 -11.92
N SER A 474 -7.91 32.82 -10.81
CA SER A 474 -9.28 33.32 -10.67
C SER A 474 -9.51 34.33 -11.78
N GLY A 475 -10.10 33.84 -12.86
CA GLY A 475 -10.42 34.63 -14.04
C GLY A 475 -11.27 35.80 -13.59
N GLN A 476 -10.71 37.00 -13.76
CA GLN A 476 -11.40 38.26 -13.60
C GLN A 476 -12.79 38.13 -14.21
N ALA A 477 -13.80 38.43 -13.40
CA ALA A 477 -15.12 38.75 -13.88
C ALA A 477 -15.00 39.98 -14.80
N ALA A 478 -14.82 39.73 -16.09
CA ALA A 478 -15.06 40.73 -17.12
C ALA A 478 -16.58 40.85 -17.25
N GLY A 479 -17.14 41.78 -16.48
CA GLY A 479 -18.46 42.33 -16.79
C GLY A 479 -18.41 43.10 -18.11
N GLY A 480 -19.52 43.06 -18.82
CA GLY A 480 -19.93 44.20 -19.63
C GLY A 480 -19.95 44.02 -21.15
N PHE A 481 -21.19 43.92 -21.63
CA PHE A 481 -21.78 44.68 -22.73
C PHE A 481 -21.84 44.09 -24.15
N VAL A 482 -23.12 44.00 -24.55
CA VAL A 482 -23.81 43.84 -25.85
C VAL A 482 -23.82 42.45 -26.48
#